data_AF-A0A9Q3PB11-F1
#
_entry.id   AF-A0A9Q3PB11-F1
#
_cell.length_a   1.000
_cell.length_b   1.000
_cell.length_c   1.000
_cell.angle_alpha   90.00
_cell.angle_beta   90.00
_cell.angle_gamma   90.00
#
_symmetry.space_group_name_H-M   'P 1'
#
loop_
_entity.id
_entity.type
_entity.pdbx_description
1 polymer ?
#
loop_
_entity_poly.entity_id
_entity_poly.type
_entity_poly.pdbx_seq_one_letter_code
_entity_poly.pdbx_strand_id
1 'polypeptide(L)'
;MITINNVMKTLVDELNQLENGIKLFTPNYPHGHKVIVKLVALFANIVATNKVGGFMSHSAKRFCSWCETQHNESIDLKIGKLCTQNTVLAASINGMKQEQ
;
A
#
# COMPACT_ATOMS: atom_id res chain seq x y z
N MET A 1 -1.56 -16.09 3.47
CA MET A 1 -1.91 -15.26 4.64
C MET A 1 -3.31 -14.69 4.40
N ILE A 2 -4.35 -15.48 4.69
CA ILE A 2 -5.73 -15.19 4.28
C ILE A 2 -6.44 -14.33 5.35
N THR A 3 -6.11 -14.56 6.62
CA THR A 3 -6.79 -13.95 7.77
C THR A 3 -6.58 -12.44 7.87
N ILE A 4 -5.35 -11.94 7.70
CA ILE A 4 -5.06 -10.50 7.80
C ILE A 4 -5.74 -9.73 6.66
N ASN A 5 -5.79 -10.32 5.47
CA ASN A 5 -6.40 -9.69 4.31
C ASN A 5 -7.91 -9.57 4.49
N ASN A 6 -8.56 -10.58 5.08
CA ASN A 6 -10.01 -10.53 5.35
C ASN A 6 -10.37 -9.44 6.36
N VAL A 7 -9.56 -9.22 7.40
CA VAL A 7 -9.79 -8.16 8.38
C VAL A 7 -9.51 -6.77 7.77
N MET A 8 -8.38 -6.63 7.08
CA MET A 8 -7.99 -5.35 6.46
C MET A 8 -8.94 -4.94 5.35
N LYS A 9 -9.44 -5.90 4.56
CA LYS A 9 -10.39 -5.62 3.48
C LYS A 9 -11.65 -4.93 4.00
N THR A 10 -12.26 -5.45 5.07
CA THR A 10 -13.44 -4.82 5.67
C THR A 10 -13.16 -3.38 6.10
N LEU A 11 -12.01 -3.14 6.76
CA LEU A 11 -11.65 -1.77 7.18
C LEU A 11 -11.41 -0.84 5.99
N VAL A 12 -10.73 -1.32 4.94
CA VAL A 12 -10.48 -0.54 3.73
C VAL A 12 -11.79 -0.24 2.99
N ASP A 13 -12.69 -1.20 2.88
CA ASP A 13 -13.99 -1.04 2.21
C ASP A 13 -14.86 0.01 2.93
N GLU A 14 -14.90 -0.02 4.27
CA GLU A 14 -15.61 0.98 5.08
C GLU A 14 -14.98 2.38 4.96
N LEU A 15 -13.66 2.48 5.03
CA LEU A 15 -12.95 3.76 4.91
C LEU A 15 -13.09 4.36 3.51
N ASN A 16 -13.12 3.55 2.47
CA ASN A 16 -13.37 4.00 1.09
C ASN A 16 -14.77 4.60 0.92
N GLN A 17 -15.79 4.07 1.59
CA GLN A 17 -17.13 4.65 1.55
C GLN A 17 -17.15 6.09 2.10
N LEU A 18 -16.24 6.41 3.03
CA LEU A 18 -16.11 7.73 3.64
C LEU A 18 -15.33 8.75 2.79
N GLU A 19 -14.78 8.34 1.65
CA GLU A 19 -14.03 9.23 0.74
C GLU A 19 -14.93 10.33 0.14
N ASN A 20 -16.19 10.00 -0.15
CA ASN A 20 -17.17 10.98 -0.64
C ASN A 20 -17.67 11.94 0.48
N GLY A 21 -17.37 11.58 1.73
CA GLY A 21 -17.73 12.28 2.94
C GLY A 21 -19.13 11.96 3.43
N ILE A 22 -19.28 11.97 4.76
CA ILE A 22 -20.55 11.79 5.47
C ILE A 22 -20.93 13.07 6.20
N LYS A 23 -22.23 13.29 6.39
CA LYS A 23 -22.74 14.41 7.18
C LYS A 23 -22.96 13.94 8.62
N LEU A 24 -22.15 14.45 9.54
CA LEU A 24 -22.27 14.13 10.96
C LEU A 24 -23.02 15.24 11.70
N PHE A 25 -24.01 14.84 12.48
CA PHE A 25 -24.76 15.73 13.36
C PHE A 25 -24.22 15.57 14.77
N THR A 26 -23.91 16.69 15.41
CA THR A 26 -23.45 16.70 16.80
C THR A 26 -24.15 17.85 17.53
N PRO A 27 -24.20 17.84 18.87
CA PRO A 27 -24.81 18.94 19.62
C PRO A 27 -24.20 20.31 19.28
N ASN A 28 -22.90 20.36 18.98
CA ASN A 28 -22.19 21.59 18.60
C ASN A 28 -22.41 21.99 17.12
N TYR A 29 -22.90 21.07 16.29
CA TYR A 29 -23.14 21.29 14.85
C TYR A 29 -24.53 20.76 14.46
N PRO A 30 -25.62 21.45 14.83
CA PRO A 30 -26.99 20.98 14.61
C PRO A 30 -27.39 20.95 13.13
N HIS A 31 -26.75 21.78 12.28
CA HIS A 31 -26.95 21.75 10.82
C HIS A 31 -26.13 20.64 10.14
N GLY A 32 -25.35 19.88 10.90
CA GLY A 32 -24.43 18.84 10.47
C GLY A 32 -23.15 19.39 9.84
N HIS A 33 -22.07 18.62 9.97
CA HIS A 33 -20.77 18.92 9.39
C HIS A 33 -20.35 17.81 8.41
N LYS A 34 -19.86 18.18 7.23
CA LYS A 34 -19.32 17.19 6.28
C LYS A 34 -17.94 16.75 6.74
N VAL A 35 -17.76 15.45 6.98
CA VAL A 35 -16.49 14.84 7.34
C VAL A 35 -16.08 13.89 6.23
N ILE A 36 -14.84 14.04 5.75
CA ILE A 36 -14.25 13.20 4.71
C ILE A 36 -13.07 12.46 5.34
N VAL A 37 -12.97 11.17 5.08
CA VAL A 37 -11.82 10.37 5.48
C VAL A 37 -11.00 10.05 4.23
N LYS A 38 -9.69 10.30 4.29
CA LYS A 38 -8.75 9.92 3.25
C LYS A 38 -7.74 8.94 3.83
N LEU A 39 -7.62 7.77 3.21
CA LEU A 39 -6.61 6.77 3.58
C LEU A 39 -5.31 7.09 2.82
N VAL A 40 -4.28 7.57 3.52
CA VAL A 40 -3.08 8.14 2.87
C VAL A 40 -1.90 7.17 2.81
N ALA A 41 -1.68 6.30 3.80
CA ALA A 41 -0.57 5.34 3.77
C ALA A 41 -0.74 4.18 4.77
N LEU A 42 -0.15 3.03 4.43
CA LEU A 42 -0.03 1.87 5.30
C LEU A 42 1.24 2.02 6.17
N PHE A 43 1.09 2.49 7.41
CA PHE A 43 2.20 2.55 8.37
C PHE A 43 2.27 1.27 9.19
N ALA A 44 3.26 0.44 8.92
CA ALA A 44 3.59 -0.74 9.72
C ALA A 44 5.12 -0.94 9.75
N ASN A 45 5.60 -1.94 10.49
CA ASN A 45 7.01 -2.32 10.38
C ASN A 45 7.33 -2.73 8.93
N ILE A 46 8.61 -2.63 8.54
CA ILE A 46 9.04 -2.85 7.16
C ILE A 46 8.54 -4.20 6.58
N VAL A 47 8.52 -5.25 7.40
CA VAL A 47 8.05 -6.58 6.99
C VAL A 47 6.55 -6.58 6.70
N ALA A 48 5.74 -5.97 7.56
CA ALA A 48 4.30 -5.88 7.40
C ALA A 48 3.91 -4.95 6.24
N THR A 49 4.58 -3.81 6.11
CA THR A 49 4.41 -2.90 4.96
C THR A 49 4.75 -3.61 3.67
N ASN A 50 5.84 -4.37 3.63
CA ASN A 50 6.21 -5.11 2.43
C ASN A 50 5.19 -6.19 2.10
N LYS A 51 4.75 -6.94 3.10
CA LYS A 51 3.79 -8.04 2.92
C LYS A 51 2.40 -7.57 2.50
N VAL A 52 1.94 -6.45 3.03
CA VAL A 52 0.60 -5.91 2.75
C VAL A 52 0.60 -5.01 1.51
N GLY A 53 1.64 -4.20 1.32
CA GLY A 53 1.80 -3.34 0.15
C GLY A 53 2.28 -4.04 -1.11
N GLY A 54 2.60 -5.34 -1.03
CA GLY A 54 3.16 -6.10 -2.15
C GLY A 54 4.58 -5.66 -2.51
N PHE A 55 5.35 -5.15 -1.54
CA PHE A 55 6.77 -4.91 -1.72
C PHE A 55 7.57 -6.20 -1.51
N MET A 56 8.74 -6.26 -2.14
CA MET A 56 9.63 -7.42 -2.06
C MET A 56 10.18 -7.59 -0.63
N SER A 57 10.66 -8.79 -0.29
CA SER A 57 11.20 -9.06 1.07
C SER A 57 12.40 -8.16 1.37
N HIS A 58 12.72 -8.00 2.66
CA HIS A 58 13.96 -7.32 3.09
C HIS A 58 15.23 -7.94 2.49
N SER A 59 15.19 -9.23 2.13
CA SER A 59 16.30 -9.95 1.49
C SER A 59 16.30 -9.85 -0.03
N ALA A 60 15.32 -9.18 -0.64
CA ALA A 60 15.21 -9.10 -2.08
C ALA A 60 16.30 -8.18 -2.65
N LYS A 61 16.90 -8.61 -3.77
CA LYS A 61 17.93 -7.81 -4.47
C LYS A 61 17.41 -6.42 -4.86
N ARG A 62 16.11 -6.30 -5.15
CA ARG A 62 15.39 -5.03 -5.32
C ARG A 62 14.49 -4.83 -4.12
N PHE A 63 14.78 -3.83 -3.30
CA PHE A 63 14.09 -3.60 -2.03
C PHE A 63 12.93 -2.59 -2.13
N CYS A 64 12.79 -1.95 -3.28
CA CYS A 64 11.95 -0.79 -3.48
C CYS A 64 10.97 -1.03 -4.64
N SER A 65 9.67 -0.96 -4.40
CA SER A 65 8.68 -1.14 -5.48
C SER A 65 8.56 0.08 -6.39
N TRP A 66 9.23 1.18 -6.06
CA TRP A 66 9.25 2.41 -6.85
C TRP A 66 10.58 2.66 -7.55
N CYS A 67 11.61 1.89 -7.22
CA CYS A 67 12.95 2.05 -7.76
C CYS A 67 13.51 0.68 -8.08
N GLU A 68 13.90 0.48 -9.34
CA GLU A 68 14.45 -0.79 -9.82
C GLU A 68 15.89 -1.04 -9.34
N THR A 69 16.42 -0.13 -8.52
CA THR A 69 17.77 -0.13 -7.96
C THR A 69 18.01 -1.36 -7.10
N GLN A 70 19.18 -1.96 -7.26
CA GLN A 70 19.59 -3.08 -6.44
C GLN A 70 20.11 -2.62 -5.07
N HIS A 71 20.04 -3.48 -4.06
CA HIS A 71 20.48 -3.17 -2.70
C HIS A 71 21.96 -2.73 -2.62
N ASN A 72 22.81 -3.26 -3.51
CA ASN A 72 24.23 -2.89 -3.62
C ASN A 72 24.48 -1.53 -4.30
N GLU A 73 23.46 -0.92 -4.89
CA GLU A 73 23.51 0.37 -5.60
C GLU A 73 22.69 1.43 -4.85
N SER A 74 22.47 1.25 -3.55
CA SER A 74 21.61 2.13 -2.73
C SER A 74 22.04 3.60 -2.69
N ILE A 75 23.30 3.89 -3.02
CA ILE A 75 23.85 5.25 -3.12
C ILE A 75 23.30 5.97 -4.38
N ASP A 76 22.90 5.22 -5.40
CA ASP A 76 22.37 5.73 -6.68
C ASP A 76 20.83 5.67 -6.75
N LEU A 77 20.17 5.81 -5.59
CA LEU A 77 18.71 5.85 -5.51
C LEU A 77 18.15 7.00 -6.36
N LYS A 78 17.51 6.63 -7.47
CA LYS A 78 16.72 7.53 -8.32
C LYS A 78 15.26 7.13 -8.20
N ILE A 79 14.37 8.11 -8.31
CA ILE A 79 12.94 7.83 -8.47
C ILE A 79 12.79 7.03 -9.76
N GLY A 80 12.40 5.76 -9.63
CA GLY A 80 12.14 4.90 -10.77
C GLY A 80 10.83 5.27 -11.46
N LYS A 81 10.55 4.60 -12.58
CA LYS A 81 9.25 4.76 -13.24
C LYS A 81 8.14 4.34 -12.27
N LEU A 82 7.08 5.14 -12.17
CA LEU A 82 5.93 4.81 -11.33
C LEU A 82 5.33 3.48 -11.80
N CYS A 83 5.50 2.44 -11.01
CA CYS A 83 4.94 1.12 -11.29
C CYS A 83 3.53 1.04 -10.71
N THR A 84 2.56 0.69 -11.55
CA THR A 84 1.21 0.37 -11.09
C THR A 84 1.19 -1.03 -10.48
N GLN A 85 0.24 -1.30 -9.58
CA GLN A 85 0.12 -2.60 -8.90
C GLN A 85 0.19 -3.79 -9.88
N ASN A 86 -0.44 -3.68 -11.06
CA ASN A 86 -0.43 -4.71 -12.10
C ASN A 86 0.96 -4.99 -12.67
N THR A 87 1.80 -3.95 -12.83
CA THR A 87 3.18 -4.11 -13.31
C THR A 87 4.08 -4.76 -12.27
N VAL A 88 3.89 -4.42 -10.98
CA VAL A 88 4.60 -5.06 -9.86
C VAL A 88 4.20 -6.53 -9.73
N LEU A 89 2.90 -6.83 -9.88
CA LEU A 89 2.40 -8.20 -9.85
C LEU A 89 2.99 -9.05 -10.99
N ALA A 90 2.99 -8.52 -12.22
CA ALA A 90 3.55 -9.19 -13.38
C ALA A 90 5.07 -9.42 -13.25
N ALA A 91 5.81 -8.42 -12.74
CA ALA A 91 7.24 -8.54 -12.48
C ALA A 91 7.54 -9.57 -11.38
N SER A 92 6.70 -9.63 -10.33
CA SER A 92 6.82 -10.60 -9.24
C SER A 92 6.57 -12.03 -9.74
N ILE A 93 5.57 -12.22 -10.60
CA ILE A 93 5.27 -13.52 -11.24
C ILE A 93 6.41 -13.98 -12.16
N ASN A 94 6.98 -13.06 -12.95
CA ASN A 94 8.09 -13.38 -13.86
C ASN A 94 9.42 -13.59 -13.12
N GLY A 95 9.67 -12.87 -12.02
CA GLY A 95 10.85 -13.07 -11.17
C GLY A 95 10.91 -14.46 -10.55
N MET A 96 9.76 -15.02 -10.15
CA MET A 96 9.67 -16.40 -9.65
C MET A 96 10.02 -17.47 -10.70
N LYS A 97 9.97 -17.15 -12.01
CA LYS A 97 10.36 -18.08 -13.09
C LYS A 97 11.86 -18.07 -13.39
N GLN A 98 12.62 -17.09 -12.89
CA GLN A 98 14.06 -16.99 -13.09
C GLN A 98 14.88 -17.61 -11.95
N GLU A 99 14.21 -18.11 -10.91
CA GLU A 99 14.82 -18.80 -9.77
C GLU A 99 14.49 -20.32 -9.73
N GLN A 100 14.04 -20.89 -10.85
CA GLN A 100 13.91 -22.34 -11.09
C GLN A 100 14.88 -22.79 -12.18
#